data_AF-A0A9C9L1Q9-F1
#
_entry.id   AF-A0A9C9L1Q9-F1
#
_cell.length_a   1.000
_cell.length_b   1.000
_cell.length_c   1.000
_cell.angle_alpha   90.00
_cell.angle_beta   90.00
_cell.angle_gamma   90.00
#
_symmetry.space_group_name_H-M   'P 1'
#
loop_
_entity.id
_entity.type
_entity.pdbx_description
1 polymer ?
#
loop_
_entity_poly.entity_id
_entity_poly.type
_entity_poly.pdbx_seq_one_letter_code
_entity_poly.pdbx_strand_id
1 'polypeptide(L)'
;MFGVWKMKNLLRSIVSCKSITVAPLLLALSFPVFASGDADHDHQSMNMQMGMDMDHGKMQHGGHRHSKWVKPPAAYANMKSNIWGDVAAAKRGEKLYAANCMVCHGKSGTGDGPIAKTLPHPPADLTNHFHKAPGDGDAYLFWRVSEGGQVEPFKSMKSAMPAFKGSLSVSQRWDVLAYVHRQFHRGFLKHKEDSHDEDAEHEHHH
;
A
#
# COMPACT_ATOMS: atom_id res chain seq x y z
N MET A 1 -4.99 34.72 53.60
CA MET A 1 -6.38 34.89 53.11
C MET A 1 -6.74 33.67 52.31
N PHE A 2 -7.82 32.99 52.72
CA PHE A 2 -8.23 31.66 52.27
C PHE A 2 -8.87 31.67 50.89
N GLY A 3 -8.73 30.59 50.12
CA GLY A 3 -9.40 30.43 48.84
C GLY A 3 -9.22 29.06 48.18
N VAL A 4 -9.41 27.98 48.95
CA VAL A 4 -9.53 26.60 48.44
C VAL A 4 -10.90 26.46 47.78
N TRP A 5 -10.98 26.13 46.48
CA TRP A 5 -12.24 25.74 45.84
C TRP A 5 -12.22 24.25 45.50
N LYS A 6 -13.18 23.55 46.09
CA LYS A 6 -13.38 22.10 46.11
C LYS A 6 -14.83 21.84 45.75
N MET A 7 -15.09 21.20 44.61
CA MET A 7 -16.35 20.52 44.30
C MET A 7 -15.96 19.28 43.45
N LYS A 8 -15.79 18.09 44.01
CA LYS A 8 -16.76 17.11 44.55
C LYS A 8 -17.93 16.79 43.61
N ASN A 9 -17.84 15.60 43.02
CA ASN A 9 -18.88 14.59 42.82
C ASN A 9 -20.28 15.02 42.36
N LEU A 10 -20.65 14.55 41.17
CA LEU A 10 -21.99 14.03 40.90
C LEU A 10 -21.88 12.66 40.23
N LEU A 11 -21.95 11.62 41.04
CA LEU A 11 -22.37 10.27 40.66
C LEU A 11 -23.89 10.17 40.86
N ARG A 12 -24.62 9.69 39.84
CA ARG A 12 -25.91 8.95 39.90
C ARG A 12 -26.33 8.65 38.46
N SER A 13 -26.20 7.40 38.03
CA SER A 13 -27.28 6.40 38.01
C SER A 13 -28.40 6.76 37.03
N ILE A 14 -28.47 6.07 35.90
CA ILE A 14 -29.68 5.39 35.41
C ILE A 14 -29.20 4.14 34.65
N VAL A 15 -29.36 2.99 35.32
CA VAL A 15 -29.49 1.69 34.67
C VAL A 15 -30.92 1.65 34.14
N SER A 16 -31.10 1.49 32.82
CA SER A 16 -32.39 1.11 32.27
C SER A 16 -32.19 -0.06 31.31
N CYS A 17 -32.33 -1.25 31.90
CA CYS A 17 -32.46 -2.52 31.23
C CYS A 17 -33.73 -2.51 30.36
N LYS A 18 -33.62 -2.87 29.08
CA LYS A 18 -34.74 -3.44 28.31
C LYS A 18 -34.17 -4.28 27.17
N SER A 19 -34.13 -5.58 27.44
CA SER A 19 -33.89 -6.65 26.50
C SER A 19 -34.91 -6.56 25.35
N ILE A 20 -34.44 -6.51 24.12
CA ILE A 20 -35.26 -6.69 22.92
C ILE A 20 -34.92 -8.05 22.36
N THR A 21 -35.75 -9.05 22.70
CA THR A 21 -35.84 -10.32 21.98
C THR A 21 -36.97 -10.21 20.98
N VAL A 22 -36.67 -10.33 19.68
CA VAL A 22 -37.65 -10.63 18.65
C VAL A 22 -37.07 -11.72 17.74
N ALA A 23 -37.84 -12.81 17.64
CA ALA A 23 -37.51 -14.08 17.02
C ALA A 23 -37.44 -14.02 15.49
N PRO A 24 -36.82 -15.03 14.83
CA PRO A 24 -36.58 -15.02 13.39
C PRO A 24 -37.82 -15.45 12.60
N LEU A 25 -38.20 -14.65 11.60
CA LEU A 25 -39.26 -14.97 10.67
C LEU A 25 -38.67 -15.82 9.51
N LEU A 26 -38.81 -17.14 9.62
CA LEU A 26 -38.57 -18.09 8.53
C LEU A 26 -39.73 -17.97 7.53
N LEU A 27 -39.48 -17.37 6.37
CA LEU A 27 -40.36 -17.47 5.22
C LEU A 27 -39.73 -18.40 4.18
N ALA A 28 -40.09 -19.67 4.25
CA ALA A 28 -39.83 -20.65 3.21
C ALA A 28 -40.75 -20.34 2.02
N LEU A 29 -40.20 -19.73 0.98
CA LEU A 29 -40.85 -19.64 -0.32
C LEU A 29 -40.35 -20.79 -1.18
N SER A 30 -41.22 -21.78 -1.30
CA SER A 30 -41.22 -22.85 -2.28
C SER A 30 -41.23 -22.27 -3.70
N PHE A 31 -40.12 -22.39 -4.42
CA PHE A 31 -40.13 -22.21 -5.87
C PHE A 31 -40.50 -23.53 -6.54
N PRO A 32 -41.47 -23.53 -7.48
CA PRO A 32 -41.83 -24.72 -8.24
C PRO A 32 -40.71 -25.10 -9.21
N VAL A 33 -40.45 -26.41 -9.26
CA VAL A 33 -39.69 -27.09 -10.31
C VAL A 33 -40.38 -26.84 -11.64
N PHE A 34 -39.71 -26.15 -12.56
CA PHE A 34 -40.10 -26.08 -13.96
C PHE A 34 -39.22 -27.06 -14.73
N ALA A 35 -39.83 -28.12 -15.23
CA ALA A 35 -39.23 -29.07 -16.14
C ALA A 35 -39.69 -28.77 -17.59
N SER A 36 -38.82 -29.18 -18.51
CA SER A 36 -38.99 -29.35 -19.95
C SER A 36 -38.65 -28.18 -20.87
N GLY A 37 -37.75 -28.51 -21.81
CA GLY A 37 -37.39 -27.71 -22.98
C GLY A 37 -36.14 -28.28 -23.65
N ASP A 38 -36.33 -29.31 -24.47
CA ASP A 38 -35.34 -29.84 -25.40
C ASP A 38 -34.80 -28.75 -26.35
N ALA A 39 -33.48 -28.72 -26.56
CA ALA A 39 -32.84 -27.98 -27.65
C ALA A 39 -31.51 -28.66 -28.02
N ASP A 40 -31.60 -29.46 -29.08
CA ASP A 40 -30.67 -29.61 -30.20
C ASP A 40 -29.15 -29.54 -29.98
N HIS A 41 -28.51 -30.67 -30.27
CA HIS A 41 -27.06 -30.81 -30.46
C HIS A 41 -26.63 -30.17 -31.79
N ASP A 42 -26.00 -29.00 -31.73
CA ASP A 42 -25.13 -28.52 -32.80
C ASP A 42 -23.67 -28.88 -32.49
N HIS A 43 -23.17 -29.90 -33.18
CA HIS A 43 -21.74 -30.16 -33.32
C HIS A 43 -21.13 -29.11 -34.26
N GLN A 44 -20.84 -27.92 -33.74
CA GLN A 44 -19.87 -27.05 -34.38
C GLN A 44 -18.47 -27.45 -33.94
N SER A 45 -17.75 -28.00 -34.92
CA SER A 45 -16.33 -28.26 -34.97
C SER A 45 -15.49 -27.04 -34.59
N MET A 46 -15.28 -26.83 -33.28
CA MET A 46 -14.20 -25.99 -32.82
C MET A 46 -12.92 -26.80 -32.81
N ASN A 47 -12.14 -26.56 -33.87
CA ASN A 47 -10.73 -26.90 -34.02
C ASN A 47 -9.96 -26.53 -32.75
N MET A 48 -9.77 -27.49 -31.84
CA MET A 48 -8.85 -27.35 -30.71
C MET A 48 -7.42 -27.51 -31.23
N GLN A 49 -6.89 -26.42 -31.78
CA GLN A 49 -5.45 -26.25 -31.88
C GLN A 49 -4.92 -26.08 -30.46
N MET A 50 -4.41 -27.16 -29.88
CA MET A 50 -3.62 -27.11 -28.65
C MET A 50 -2.32 -26.35 -28.94
N GLY A 51 -2.35 -25.03 -28.72
CA GLY A 51 -1.16 -24.23 -28.46
C GLY A 51 -0.66 -24.56 -27.06
N MET A 52 0.21 -25.56 -26.95
CA MET A 52 1.11 -25.68 -25.82
C MET A 52 2.33 -24.78 -26.09
N ASP A 53 2.15 -23.48 -25.99
CA ASP A 53 3.24 -22.52 -25.86
C ASP A 53 3.82 -22.61 -24.44
N MET A 54 4.63 -23.66 -24.23
CA MET A 54 5.60 -23.69 -23.14
C MET A 54 6.69 -22.67 -23.46
N ASP A 55 6.47 -21.40 -23.11
CA ASP A 55 7.54 -20.41 -23.05
C ASP A 55 8.52 -20.83 -21.96
N HIS A 56 9.62 -21.47 -22.36
CA HIS A 56 10.80 -21.68 -21.53
C HIS A 56 11.52 -20.33 -21.35
N GLY A 57 10.88 -19.45 -20.59
CA GLY A 57 11.43 -18.21 -20.08
C GLY A 57 12.64 -18.52 -19.21
N LYS A 58 13.82 -18.28 -19.80
CA LYS A 58 15.14 -18.39 -19.19
C LYS A 58 15.14 -17.88 -17.75
N MET A 59 15.67 -18.70 -16.83
CA MET A 59 16.07 -18.27 -15.51
C MET A 59 17.19 -17.23 -15.65
N GLN A 60 16.81 -15.96 -15.62
CA GLN A 60 17.75 -14.84 -15.60
C GLN A 60 18.00 -14.48 -14.13
N HIS A 61 19.25 -14.70 -13.74
CA HIS A 61 19.81 -14.44 -12.43
C HIS A 61 19.71 -12.94 -12.05
N GLY A 62 19.39 -12.67 -10.78
CA GLY A 62 19.82 -11.45 -10.07
C GLY A 62 19.05 -10.16 -10.38
N GLY A 63 18.02 -9.88 -9.57
CA GLY A 63 17.35 -8.58 -9.50
C GLY A 63 15.89 -8.68 -9.92
N HIS A 64 14.95 -8.63 -8.97
CA HIS A 64 13.52 -8.62 -9.28
C HIS A 64 13.12 -7.27 -9.85
N ARG A 65 13.32 -7.11 -11.16
CA ARG A 65 12.64 -6.11 -11.95
C ARG A 65 11.18 -6.54 -12.03
N HIS A 66 10.32 -6.01 -11.15
CA HIS A 66 8.88 -6.05 -11.39
C HIS A 66 8.59 -5.17 -12.60
N SER A 67 8.78 -5.71 -13.80
CA SER A 67 8.43 -5.07 -15.07
C SER A 67 6.94 -4.75 -15.16
N LYS A 68 6.13 -5.36 -14.29
CA LYS A 68 4.70 -5.08 -14.11
C LYS A 68 4.35 -5.17 -12.62
N TRP A 69 3.83 -4.06 -12.07
CA TRP A 69 3.29 -4.04 -10.72
C TRP A 69 2.20 -5.11 -10.57
N VAL A 70 2.22 -5.84 -9.45
CA VAL A 70 1.17 -6.81 -9.14
C VAL A 70 -0.11 -6.03 -8.81
N LYS A 71 -1.25 -6.41 -9.38
CA LYS A 71 -2.51 -5.73 -9.09
C LYS A 71 -2.90 -5.93 -7.62
N PRO A 72 -3.12 -4.85 -6.83
CA PRO A 72 -3.54 -4.98 -5.44
C PRO A 72 -4.92 -5.64 -5.31
N PRO A 73 -5.20 -6.34 -4.20
CA PRO A 73 -6.54 -6.84 -3.89
C PRO A 73 -7.58 -5.71 -3.83
N ALA A 74 -8.87 -6.06 -3.99
CA ALA A 74 -9.97 -5.09 -4.00
C ALA A 74 -9.99 -4.16 -2.76
N ALA A 75 -9.59 -4.66 -1.58
CA ALA A 75 -9.49 -3.89 -0.35
C ALA A 75 -8.51 -2.70 -0.43
N TYR A 76 -7.54 -2.76 -1.35
CA TYR A 76 -6.52 -1.72 -1.54
C TYR A 76 -6.64 -0.99 -2.88
N ALA A 77 -7.46 -1.48 -3.82
CA ALA A 77 -7.49 -1.01 -5.21
C ALA A 77 -7.74 0.50 -5.36
N ASN A 78 -8.46 1.12 -4.42
CA ASN A 78 -8.80 2.55 -4.44
C ASN A 78 -7.92 3.41 -3.52
N MET A 79 -6.88 2.84 -2.91
CA MET A 79 -5.96 3.58 -2.06
C MET A 79 -5.08 4.51 -2.91
N LYS A 80 -5.23 5.82 -2.71
CA LYS A 80 -4.44 6.86 -3.36
C LYS A 80 -4.00 7.87 -2.33
N SER A 81 -2.84 8.48 -2.55
CA SER A 81 -2.34 9.55 -1.69
C SER A 81 -2.35 10.89 -2.42
N ASN A 82 -2.64 11.94 -1.65
CA ASN A 82 -2.54 13.33 -2.06
C ASN A 82 -1.42 14.07 -1.28
N ILE A 83 -0.57 13.35 -0.55
CA ILE A 83 0.43 13.92 0.37
C ILE A 83 1.87 13.83 -0.15
N TRP A 84 2.06 13.52 -1.43
CA TRP A 84 3.39 13.30 -2.03
C TRP A 84 4.33 14.52 -1.93
N GLY A 85 3.77 15.73 -1.87
CA GLY A 85 4.51 16.99 -1.65
C GLY A 85 4.45 17.54 -0.22
N ASP A 86 3.80 16.84 0.72
CA ASP A 86 3.69 17.32 2.11
C ASP A 86 5.02 17.14 2.86
N VAL A 87 5.71 18.25 3.09
CA VAL A 87 6.98 18.34 3.83
C VAL A 87 6.83 17.82 5.25
N ALA A 88 5.72 18.14 5.92
CA ALA A 88 5.47 17.73 7.30
C ALA A 88 5.19 16.22 7.38
N ALA A 89 4.45 15.66 6.42
CA ALA A 89 4.27 14.22 6.30
C ALA A 89 5.59 13.49 6.07
N ALA A 90 6.42 13.96 5.14
CA ALA A 90 7.74 13.38 4.91
C ALA A 90 8.62 13.42 6.18
N LYS A 91 8.56 14.50 6.98
CA LYS A 91 9.31 14.60 8.25
C LYS A 91 8.82 13.64 9.32
N ARG A 92 7.51 13.37 9.39
CA ARG A 92 6.96 12.30 10.25
C ARG A 92 7.39 10.92 9.75
N GLY A 93 7.35 10.73 8.43
CA GLY A 93 7.77 9.52 7.73
C GLY A 93 9.24 9.17 7.93
N GLU A 94 10.12 10.15 7.98
CA GLU A 94 11.56 9.96 8.24
C GLU A 94 11.81 9.21 9.56
N LYS A 95 11.14 9.64 10.63
CA LYS A 95 11.27 9.00 11.96
C LYS A 95 10.78 7.56 11.93
N LEU A 96 9.67 7.32 11.24
CA LEU A 96 9.10 5.98 11.07
C LEU A 96 10.01 5.09 10.22
N TYR A 97 10.61 5.64 9.15
CA TYR A 97 11.56 4.93 8.29
C TYR A 97 12.82 4.53 9.07
N ALA A 98 13.39 5.45 9.84
CA ALA A 98 14.56 5.18 10.66
C ALA A 98 14.30 4.06 11.69
N ALA A 99 13.11 4.05 12.31
CA ALA A 99 12.76 3.06 13.32
C ALA A 99 12.40 1.68 12.73
N ASN A 100 11.81 1.62 11.53
CA ASN A 100 11.16 0.40 11.04
C ASN A 100 11.72 -0.14 9.71
N CYS A 101 12.20 0.73 8.82
CA CYS A 101 12.52 0.39 7.44
C CYS A 101 14.02 0.34 7.19
N MET A 102 14.78 1.23 7.82
CA MET A 102 16.21 1.43 7.61
C MET A 102 17.06 0.19 7.94
N VAL A 103 16.62 -0.64 8.89
CA VAL A 103 17.35 -1.88 9.25
C VAL A 103 17.51 -2.83 8.06
N CYS A 104 16.58 -2.83 7.11
CA CYS A 104 16.62 -3.63 5.89
C CYS A 104 16.95 -2.79 4.66
N HIS A 105 16.25 -1.67 4.45
CA HIS A 105 16.40 -0.86 3.24
C HIS A 105 17.60 0.10 3.27
N GLY A 106 18.20 0.30 4.45
CA GLY A 106 19.36 1.15 4.68
C GLY A 106 19.09 2.64 4.54
N LYS A 107 20.12 3.47 4.76
CA LYS A 107 19.98 4.93 4.66
C LYS A 107 19.89 5.40 3.20
N SER A 108 20.55 4.68 2.29
CA SER A 108 20.54 4.96 0.86
C SER A 108 19.25 4.50 0.18
N GLY A 109 18.44 3.67 0.85
CA GLY A 109 17.23 3.09 0.29
C GLY A 109 17.48 1.94 -0.69
N THR A 110 18.74 1.57 -0.94
CA THR A 110 19.13 0.59 -1.97
C THR A 110 19.06 -0.87 -1.49
N GLY A 111 18.53 -1.13 -0.29
CA GLY A 111 18.51 -2.48 0.28
C GLY A 111 19.84 -2.87 0.92
N ASP A 112 20.59 -1.89 1.43
CA ASP A 112 21.92 -2.02 2.04
C ASP A 112 21.88 -1.96 3.58
N GLY A 113 20.72 -2.20 4.19
CA GLY A 113 20.58 -2.22 5.64
C GLY A 113 21.42 -3.33 6.31
N PRO A 114 21.75 -3.19 7.61
CA PRO A 114 22.65 -4.11 8.33
C PRO A 114 22.23 -5.58 8.26
N ILE A 115 20.94 -5.87 8.15
CA ILE A 115 20.44 -7.25 8.03
C ILE A 115 20.13 -7.67 6.60
N ALA A 116 20.25 -6.79 5.61
CA ALA A 116 19.80 -7.05 4.24
C ALA A 116 20.46 -8.31 3.63
N LYS A 117 21.76 -8.50 3.89
CA LYS A 117 22.54 -9.65 3.40
C LYS A 117 22.17 -10.97 4.07
N THR A 118 21.51 -10.94 5.22
CA THR A 118 21.09 -12.15 5.94
C THR A 118 19.69 -12.61 5.58
N LEU A 119 18.95 -11.82 4.78
CA LEU A 119 17.59 -12.15 4.38
C LEU A 119 17.60 -13.15 3.23
N PRO A 120 16.65 -14.11 3.20
CA PRO A 120 16.51 -15.05 2.07
C PRO A 120 16.26 -14.36 0.73
N HIS A 121 15.64 -13.18 0.79
CA HIS A 121 15.36 -12.34 -0.35
C HIS A 121 15.86 -10.92 -0.06
N PRO A 122 16.72 -10.32 -0.93
CA PRO A 122 17.20 -8.97 -0.71
C PRO A 122 16.03 -7.97 -0.67
N PRO A 123 16.08 -6.95 0.19
CA PRO A 123 15.12 -5.85 0.14
C PRO A 123 15.13 -5.17 -1.23
N ALA A 124 13.97 -4.68 -1.66
CA ALA A 124 13.89 -3.91 -2.90
C ALA A 124 14.69 -2.61 -2.80
N ASP A 125 15.32 -2.24 -3.90
CA ASP A 125 15.95 -0.93 -4.08
C ASP A 125 14.86 0.14 -4.23
N LEU A 126 14.65 0.89 -3.15
CA LEU A 126 13.64 1.94 -3.09
C LEU A 126 13.96 3.11 -4.00
N THR A 127 15.15 3.24 -4.59
CA THR A 127 15.48 4.30 -5.56
C THR A 127 14.98 4.00 -6.96
N ASN A 128 14.72 2.73 -7.26
CA ASN A 128 14.30 2.24 -8.59
C ASN A 128 12.91 1.59 -8.58
N HIS A 129 12.37 1.26 -7.40
CA HIS A 129 11.10 0.55 -7.22
C HIS A 129 10.02 1.41 -6.54
N PHE A 130 9.70 2.54 -7.15
CA PHE A 130 8.60 3.41 -6.74
C PHE A 130 7.77 3.84 -7.95
N HIS A 131 6.59 4.43 -7.72
CA HIS A 131 5.71 4.83 -8.82
C HIS A 131 6.33 5.90 -9.73
N LYS A 132 5.74 6.09 -10.91
CA LYS A 132 6.20 7.05 -11.94
C LYS A 132 5.30 8.30 -12.09
N ALA A 133 4.18 8.37 -11.37
CA ALA A 133 3.25 9.50 -11.28
C ALA A 133 2.37 9.36 -10.02
N PRO A 134 1.86 10.45 -9.43
CA PRO A 134 0.84 10.37 -8.39
C PRO A 134 -0.36 9.53 -8.85
N GLY A 135 -0.76 8.54 -8.05
CA GLY A 135 -1.89 7.65 -8.36
C GLY A 135 -1.53 6.47 -9.27
N ASP A 136 -0.33 6.44 -9.86
CA ASP A 136 0.26 5.22 -10.42
C ASP A 136 0.87 4.43 -9.25
N GLY A 137 0.59 3.13 -9.12
CA GLY A 137 1.21 2.30 -8.07
C GLY A 137 0.92 2.66 -6.60
N ASP A 138 0.24 3.76 -6.26
CA ASP A 138 -0.08 4.17 -4.87
C ASP A 138 -0.70 3.04 -4.06
N ALA A 139 -1.73 2.41 -4.63
CA ALA A 139 -2.44 1.30 -4.03
C ALA A 139 -1.51 0.11 -3.77
N TYR A 140 -0.58 -0.17 -4.69
CA TYR A 140 0.40 -1.23 -4.54
C TYR A 140 1.40 -0.90 -3.43
N LEU A 141 1.95 0.31 -3.40
CA LEU A 141 2.92 0.73 -2.38
C LEU A 141 2.29 0.67 -0.99
N PHE A 142 1.07 1.17 -0.85
CA PHE A 142 0.35 1.13 0.42
C PHE A 142 0.01 -0.31 0.84
N TRP A 143 -0.43 -1.15 -0.09
CA TRP A 143 -0.65 -2.57 0.16
C TRP A 143 0.63 -3.29 0.59
N ARG A 144 1.75 -3.04 -0.12
CA ARG A 144 3.06 -3.64 0.14
C ARG A 144 3.55 -3.37 1.56
N VAL A 145 3.40 -2.13 2.04
CA VAL A 145 3.73 -1.72 3.41
C VAL A 145 2.73 -2.31 4.43
N SER A 146 1.44 -2.31 4.09
CA SER A 146 0.40 -2.79 5.00
C SER A 146 0.53 -4.29 5.30
N GLU A 147 0.71 -5.11 4.26
CA GLU A 147 0.69 -6.57 4.38
C GLU A 147 2.07 -7.22 4.50
N GLY A 148 3.14 -6.51 4.14
CA GLY A 148 4.48 -7.09 4.20
C GLY A 148 4.60 -8.36 3.34
N GLY A 149 5.41 -9.31 3.78
CA GLY A 149 5.62 -10.61 3.15
C GLY A 149 4.53 -11.65 3.44
N GLN A 150 3.42 -11.26 4.08
CA GLN A 150 2.42 -12.21 4.60
C GLN A 150 1.38 -12.65 3.56
N VAL A 151 1.33 -11.97 2.41
CA VAL A 151 0.36 -12.21 1.34
C VAL A 151 1.05 -12.57 0.04
N GLU A 152 0.35 -13.27 -0.85
CA GLU A 152 0.86 -13.54 -2.19
C GLU A 152 0.98 -12.25 -3.03
N PRO A 153 2.00 -12.15 -3.92
CA PRO A 153 3.06 -13.14 -4.18
C PRO A 153 4.26 -13.04 -3.22
N PHE A 154 4.26 -12.10 -2.27
CA PHE A 154 5.41 -11.86 -1.39
C PHE A 154 5.73 -13.03 -0.46
N LYS A 155 4.70 -13.77 -0.07
CA LYS A 155 4.80 -14.97 0.76
C LYS A 155 5.54 -16.10 0.03
N SER A 156 5.13 -16.44 -1.20
CA SER A 156 5.84 -17.43 -2.03
C SER A 156 7.27 -16.99 -2.38
N MET A 157 7.52 -15.68 -2.50
CA MET A 157 8.87 -15.11 -2.66
C MET A 157 9.70 -15.06 -1.38
N LYS A 158 9.19 -15.57 -0.24
CA LYS A 158 9.89 -15.58 1.06
C LYS A 158 10.35 -14.20 1.52
N SER A 159 9.55 -13.16 1.25
CA SER A 159 9.87 -11.81 1.71
C SER A 159 9.85 -11.72 3.23
N ALA A 160 10.94 -11.22 3.81
CA ALA A 160 11.06 -10.99 5.25
C ALA A 160 10.46 -9.66 5.72
N MET A 161 9.85 -8.86 4.82
CA MET A 161 9.26 -7.58 5.20
C MET A 161 8.05 -7.82 6.13
N PRO A 162 8.03 -7.24 7.35
CA PRO A 162 6.91 -7.43 8.25
C PRO A 162 5.65 -6.69 7.76
N ALA A 163 4.48 -7.12 8.23
CA ALA A 163 3.23 -6.41 7.99
C ALA A 163 3.11 -5.22 8.96
N PHE A 164 2.98 -4.00 8.44
CA PHE A 164 2.88 -2.81 9.29
C PHE A 164 1.44 -2.40 9.61
N LYS A 165 0.43 -3.06 9.05
CA LYS A 165 -0.96 -2.69 9.30
C LYS A 165 -1.42 -2.78 10.76
N GLY A 166 -0.75 -3.61 11.56
CA GLY A 166 -1.02 -3.78 13.00
C GLY A 166 -0.18 -2.87 13.91
N SER A 167 0.91 -2.29 13.42
CA SER A 167 1.84 -1.46 14.21
C SER A 167 1.84 0.02 13.82
N LEU A 168 1.48 0.35 12.58
CA LEU A 168 1.38 1.70 12.07
C LEU A 168 -0.06 1.99 11.64
N SER A 169 -0.58 3.15 12.01
CA SER A 169 -1.86 3.67 11.52
C SER A 169 -1.83 3.92 10.00
N VAL A 170 -3.00 4.07 9.38
CA VAL A 170 -3.14 4.38 7.96
C VAL A 170 -2.34 5.64 7.58
N SER A 171 -2.45 6.71 8.37
CA SER A 171 -1.71 7.96 8.13
C SER A 171 -0.20 7.77 8.25
N GLN A 172 0.27 7.03 9.27
CA GLN A 172 1.69 6.75 9.44
C GLN A 172 2.30 5.95 8.27
N ARG A 173 1.55 5.00 7.70
CA ARG A 173 2.00 4.26 6.51
C ARG A 173 2.13 5.18 5.30
N TRP A 174 1.21 6.13 5.12
CA TRP A 174 1.32 7.16 4.10
C TRP A 174 2.47 8.13 4.36
N ASP A 175 2.70 8.55 5.61
CA ASP A 175 3.83 9.42 5.98
C ASP A 175 5.17 8.76 5.59
N VAL A 176 5.35 7.46 5.85
CA VAL A 176 6.55 6.71 5.41
C VAL A 176 6.69 6.73 3.89
N LEU A 177 5.61 6.49 3.15
CA LEU A 177 5.65 6.54 1.69
C LEU A 177 5.97 7.95 1.17
N ALA A 178 5.46 9.00 1.79
CA ALA A 178 5.79 10.39 1.47
C ALA A 178 7.28 10.69 1.72
N TYR A 179 7.87 10.14 2.78
CA TYR A 179 9.31 10.21 3.02
C TYR A 179 10.10 9.49 1.92
N VAL A 180 9.77 8.23 1.62
CA VAL A 180 10.46 7.43 0.58
C VAL A 180 10.40 8.15 -0.78
N HIS A 181 9.22 8.66 -1.13
CA HIS A 181 9.01 9.47 -2.32
C HIS A 181 9.92 10.71 -2.33
N ARG A 182 9.88 11.53 -1.29
CA ARG A 182 10.68 12.77 -1.24
C ARG A 182 12.19 12.51 -1.20
N GLN A 183 12.61 11.46 -0.50
CA GLN A 183 14.03 11.17 -0.29
C GLN A 183 14.67 10.54 -1.52
N PHE A 184 13.97 9.62 -2.19
CA PHE A 184 14.54 8.80 -3.27
C PHE A 184 13.93 9.10 -4.66
N HIS A 185 12.77 9.79 -4.73
CA HIS A 185 12.01 10.05 -5.97
C HIS A 185 11.66 11.52 -6.18
N ARG A 186 12.68 12.38 -6.21
CA ARG A 186 12.48 13.84 -6.36
C ARG A 186 11.90 14.28 -7.71
N GLY A 187 11.78 13.38 -8.69
CA GLY A 187 11.28 13.68 -10.04
C GLY A 187 9.83 14.17 -10.09
N PHE A 188 9.02 13.91 -9.05
CA PHE A 188 7.61 14.31 -8.99
C PHE A 188 7.35 15.78 -8.70
N LEU A 189 8.27 16.42 -7.98
CA LEU A 189 8.04 17.73 -7.39
C LEU A 189 8.68 18.86 -8.22
N LYS A 190 9.08 18.59 -9.47
CA LYS A 190 9.85 19.53 -10.30
C LYS A 190 9.06 20.76 -10.81
N HIS A 191 7.97 21.14 -10.15
CA HIS A 191 7.22 22.36 -10.47
C HIS A 191 6.71 23.04 -9.20
N LYS A 192 7.54 23.94 -8.63
CA LYS A 192 7.11 25.30 -8.21
C LYS A 192 8.21 26.18 -7.62
N GLU A 193 9.33 25.65 -7.16
CA GLU A 193 10.34 26.46 -6.44
C GLU A 193 11.53 26.90 -7.32
N ASP A 194 11.73 26.29 -8.50
CA ASP A 194 12.93 26.51 -9.31
C ASP A 194 12.80 27.67 -10.34
N SER A 195 11.77 28.52 -10.25
CA SER A 195 11.51 29.57 -11.26
C SER A 195 11.63 31.01 -10.76
N HIS A 196 12.43 31.29 -9.72
CA HIS A 196 12.52 32.65 -9.19
C HIS A 196 13.90 33.28 -9.02
N ASP A 197 15.01 32.67 -9.47
CA ASP A 197 16.33 33.29 -9.27
C ASP A 197 17.29 33.15 -10.48
N GLU A 198 16.88 33.46 -11.71
CA GLU A 198 17.81 33.61 -12.85
C GLU A 198 17.56 34.90 -13.68
N ASP A 199 17.36 36.05 -13.03
CA ASP A 199 17.37 37.35 -13.71
C ASP A 199 18.01 38.47 -12.87
N ALA A 200 19.27 38.26 -12.49
CA ALA A 200 20.27 39.31 -12.22
C ALA A 200 21.63 38.61 -12.28
N GLU A 201 22.31 38.58 -13.42
CA GLU A 201 23.44 39.49 -13.65
C GLU A 201 23.88 39.33 -15.11
N HIS A 202 23.49 40.27 -15.98
CA HIS A 202 24.25 40.56 -17.20
C HIS A 202 24.01 42.02 -17.60
N GLU A 203 24.49 42.93 -16.75
CA GLU A 203 24.84 44.28 -17.17
C GLU A 203 26.34 44.51 -16.94
N HIS A 204 26.93 45.21 -17.89
CA HIS A 204 28.30 45.74 -17.93
C HIS A 204 29.43 44.82 -18.42
N HIS A 205 29.60 44.77 -19.73
CA HIS A 205 30.93 45.01 -20.31
C HIS A 205 30.82 45.98 -21.48
N HIS A 206 31.53 47.11 -21.33
CA HIS A 206 31.83 48.12 -22.35
C HIS A 206 32.81 47.59 -23.40
#